data_AF-A0A6L8I4M7-F1
#
_entry.id   AF-A0A6L8I4M7-F1
#
_cell.length_a   1.000
_cell.length_b   1.000
_cell.length_c   1.000
_cell.angle_alpha   90.00
_cell.angle_beta   90.00
_cell.angle_gamma   90.00
#
_symmetry.space_group_name_H-M   'P 1'
#
loop_
_entity.id
_entity.type
_entity.pdbx_description
1 polymer ?
#
loop_
_entity_poly.entity_id
_entity_poly.type
_entity_poly.pdbx_seq_one_letter_code
_entity_poly.pdbx_strand_id
1 'polypeptide(L)'
;MTLKDEQRMQFVFSLRQHGVTDARVLEAMETIDRGDFVKGIFAERAYEDTPLPIACGQTISQPAIVGLMTQALAVDPRHKVLEIGTGSGYQAAVLSQLARRVYTVDRHGRLVREAREVFERLGLANITAMTSDGTRGYPEQ
;
A
#
# COMPACT_ATOMS: atom_id res chain seq x y z
N MET A 1 -25.60 3.48 -7.50
CA MET A 1 -24.35 3.59 -6.73
C MET A 1 -24.40 2.51 -5.66
N THR A 2 -23.37 1.66 -5.55
CA THR A 2 -23.32 0.63 -4.50
C THR A 2 -22.74 1.21 -3.21
N LEU A 3 -22.99 0.60 -2.06
CA LEU A 3 -22.35 0.97 -0.78
C LEU A 3 -20.82 1.02 -0.89
N LYS A 4 -20.24 0.11 -1.70
CA LYS A 4 -18.80 0.06 -1.95
C LYS A 4 -18.30 1.27 -2.76
N ASP A 5 -19.10 1.75 -3.70
CA ASP A 5 -18.77 2.95 -4.49
C ASP A 5 -18.81 4.21 -3.60
N GLU A 6 -19.79 4.31 -2.69
CA GLU A 6 -19.88 5.42 -1.73
C GLU A 6 -18.66 5.48 -0.81
N GLN A 7 -18.26 4.34 -0.24
CA GLN A 7 -17.08 4.24 0.62
C GLN A 7 -15.80 4.65 -0.14
N ARG A 8 -15.65 4.24 -1.40
CA ARG A 8 -14.52 4.64 -2.24
C ARG A 8 -14.50 6.14 -2.51
N MET A 9 -15.64 6.73 -2.84
CA MET A 9 -15.72 8.18 -3.06
C MET A 9 -15.40 8.98 -1.79
N GLN A 10 -15.91 8.54 -0.64
CA GLN A 10 -15.59 9.14 0.66
C GLN A 10 -14.11 9.01 1.01
N PHE A 11 -13.52 7.85 0.75
CA PHE A 11 -12.09 7.60 0.96
C PHE A 11 -11.24 8.56 0.13
N VAL A 12 -11.48 8.65 -1.18
CA VAL A 12 -10.75 9.56 -2.08
C VAL A 12 -10.97 11.03 -1.70
N PHE A 13 -12.20 11.39 -1.31
CA PHE A 13 -12.50 12.74 -0.84
C PHE A 13 -11.70 13.09 0.42
N SER A 14 -11.62 12.18 1.40
CA SER A 14 -10.82 12.35 2.60
C SER A 14 -9.33 12.55 2.28
N LEU A 15 -8.77 11.75 1.35
CA LEU A 15 -7.38 11.90 0.92
C LEU A 15 -7.10 13.32 0.36
N ARG A 16 -8.01 13.84 -0.45
CA ARG A 16 -7.90 15.21 -1.00
C ARG A 16 -7.95 16.26 0.09
N GLN A 17 -8.82 16.11 1.08
CA GLN A 17 -8.90 17.04 2.22
C GLN A 17 -7.58 17.08 3.02
N HIS A 18 -6.83 15.98 3.03
CA HIS A 18 -5.54 15.87 3.70
C HIS A 18 -4.34 16.16 2.78
N GLY A 19 -4.57 16.74 1.59
CA GLY A 19 -3.50 17.28 0.73
C GLY A 19 -2.92 16.31 -0.29
N VAL A 20 -3.54 15.13 -0.50
CA VAL A 20 -3.20 14.27 -1.63
C VAL A 20 -3.84 14.84 -2.89
N THR A 21 -3.04 15.40 -3.78
CA THR A 21 -3.51 16.18 -4.94
C THR A 21 -3.16 15.56 -6.28
N ASP A 22 -2.17 14.67 -6.32
CA ASP A 22 -1.75 13.99 -7.54
C ASP A 22 -2.84 13.02 -8.01
N ALA A 23 -3.33 13.24 -9.23
CA ALA A 23 -4.42 12.47 -9.80
C ALA A 23 -4.07 10.98 -9.98
N ARG A 24 -2.82 10.66 -10.35
CA ARG A 24 -2.37 9.27 -10.53
C ARG A 24 -2.30 8.56 -9.19
N VAL A 25 -1.87 9.25 -8.14
CA VAL A 25 -1.83 8.70 -6.77
C VAL A 25 -3.25 8.44 -6.25
N LEU A 26 -4.16 9.40 -6.45
CA LEU A 26 -5.57 9.23 -6.05
C LEU A 26 -6.23 8.05 -6.78
N GLU A 27 -6.01 7.91 -8.09
CA GLU A 27 -6.51 6.79 -8.89
C GLU A 27 -5.92 5.45 -8.43
N ALA A 28 -4.62 5.40 -8.12
CA ALA A 28 -3.98 4.20 -7.58
C ALA A 28 -4.58 3.79 -6.22
N MET A 29 -4.82 4.76 -5.33
CA MET A 29 -5.41 4.52 -4.02
C MET A 29 -6.89 4.19 -4.08
N GLU A 30 -7.62 4.70 -5.08
CA GLU A 30 -9.02 4.32 -5.36
C GLU A 30 -9.12 2.89 -5.89
N THR A 31 -8.18 2.51 -6.76
CA THR A 31 -8.11 1.19 -7.39
C THR A 31 -7.75 0.10 -6.37
N ILE A 32 -6.76 0.37 -5.52
CA ILE A 32 -6.30 -0.57 -4.49
C ILE A 32 -7.20 -0.45 -3.26
N ASP A 33 -8.12 -1.40 -3.11
CA ASP A 33 -9.00 -1.51 -1.96
C ASP A 33 -8.20 -1.75 -0.67
N ARG A 34 -8.08 -0.71 0.16
CA ARG A 34 -7.36 -0.77 1.43
C ARG A 34 -7.94 -1.84 2.39
N GLY A 35 -9.23 -2.17 2.26
CA GLY A 35 -9.88 -3.22 3.04
C GLY A 35 -9.26 -4.60 2.86
N ASP A 36 -8.65 -4.89 1.70
CA ASP A 36 -7.95 -6.17 1.45
C ASP A 36 -6.71 -6.38 2.32
N PHE A 37 -6.19 -5.29 2.91
CA PHE A 37 -4.95 -5.25 3.68
C PHE A 37 -5.18 -5.08 5.19
N VAL A 38 -6.44 -4.96 5.63
CA VAL A 38 -6.83 -4.81 7.04
C VAL A 38 -7.68 -6.02 7.45
N LYS A 39 -7.21 -6.76 8.45
CA LYS A 39 -7.86 -8.02 8.88
C LYS A 39 -8.48 -7.87 10.27
N GLY A 40 -9.49 -8.71 10.55
CA GLY A 40 -10.08 -8.87 11.89
C GLY A 40 -10.89 -7.65 12.35
N ILE A 41 -10.78 -7.33 13.64
CA ILE A 41 -11.62 -6.33 14.32
C ILE A 41 -11.48 -4.89 13.79
N PHE A 42 -10.47 -4.62 12.96
CA PHE A 42 -10.22 -3.30 12.38
C PHE A 42 -10.73 -3.16 10.94
N ALA A 43 -11.30 -4.22 10.36
CA ALA A 43 -11.73 -4.21 8.95
C ALA A 43 -12.76 -3.10 8.64
N GLU A 44 -13.69 -2.83 9.55
CA GLU A 44 -14.68 -1.75 9.39
C GLU A 44 -14.06 -0.35 9.41
N ARG A 45 -12.86 -0.23 9.99
CA ARG A 45 -12.13 1.04 10.12
C ARG A 45 -11.11 1.24 9.00
N ALA A 46 -11.03 0.34 8.02
CA ALA A 46 -9.96 0.31 7.01
C ALA A 46 -9.78 1.63 6.25
N TYR A 47 -10.86 2.40 6.08
CA TYR A 47 -10.90 3.66 5.33
C TYR A 47 -10.81 4.91 6.21
N GLU A 48 -10.76 4.76 7.54
CA GLU A 48 -10.49 5.87 8.43
C GLU A 48 -9.07 6.39 8.19
N ASP A 49 -8.89 7.71 8.25
CA ASP A 49 -7.58 8.31 8.08
C ASP A 49 -6.73 8.20 9.36
N THR A 50 -6.38 6.97 9.72
CA THR A 50 -5.66 6.63 10.96
C THR A 50 -4.76 5.40 10.73
N PRO A 51 -3.62 5.28 11.43
CA PRO A 51 -2.88 4.02 11.43
C PRO A 51 -3.67 2.92 12.14
N LEU A 52 -3.60 1.69 11.62
CA LEU A 52 -4.28 0.53 12.22
C LEU A 52 -3.29 -0.58 12.56
N PRO A 53 -3.48 -1.33 13.66
CA PRO A 53 -2.62 -2.44 14.00
C PRO A 53 -2.69 -3.57 12.97
N ILE A 54 -1.54 -4.18 12.70
CA ILE A 54 -1.39 -5.41 11.91
C ILE A 54 -0.57 -6.45 12.70
N ALA A 55 -0.31 -7.60 12.09
CA ALA A 55 0.49 -8.64 12.71
C ALA A 55 1.91 -8.16 13.10
N CYS A 56 2.60 -8.93 13.95
CA CYS A 56 3.97 -8.65 14.39
C CYS A 56 4.13 -7.30 15.14
N GLY A 57 3.05 -6.78 15.73
CA GLY A 57 3.06 -5.51 16.47
C GLY A 57 3.36 -4.30 15.59
N GLN A 58 3.14 -4.41 14.27
CA GLN A 58 3.32 -3.32 13.31
C GLN A 58 2.00 -2.61 13.04
N THR A 59 2.04 -1.55 12.23
CA THR A 59 0.85 -0.80 11.80
C THR A 59 0.81 -0.65 10.29
N ILE A 60 -0.38 -0.68 9.69
CA ILE A 60 -0.61 -0.11 8.36
C ILE A 60 -0.72 1.41 8.50
N SER A 61 0.04 2.15 7.69
CA SER A 61 0.12 3.63 7.76
C SER A 61 -1.21 4.30 7.46
N GLN A 62 -1.41 5.49 8.02
CA GLN A 62 -2.52 6.38 7.70
C GLN A 62 -2.65 6.57 6.16
N PRO A 63 -3.85 6.44 5.57
CA PRO A 63 -4.09 6.64 4.15
C PRO A 63 -3.51 7.94 3.58
N ALA A 64 -3.75 9.09 4.22
CA ALA A 64 -3.23 10.37 3.75
C ALA A 64 -1.70 10.37 3.68
N ILE A 65 -1.02 9.76 4.66
CA ILE A 65 0.45 9.65 4.67
C ILE A 65 0.94 8.77 3.51
N VAL A 66 0.26 7.66 3.22
CA VAL A 66 0.56 6.82 2.04
C VAL A 66 0.46 7.66 0.76
N GLY A 67 -0.61 8.44 0.60
CA GLY A 67 -0.79 9.30 -0.57
C GLY A 67 0.27 10.40 -0.67
N LEU A 68 0.56 11.10 0.42
CA LEU A 68 1.56 12.19 0.46
C LEU A 68 2.98 11.68 0.16
N MET A 69 3.38 10.54 0.74
CA MET A 69 4.67 9.90 0.46
C MET A 69 4.78 9.46 -1.00
N THR A 70 3.71 8.85 -1.53
CA THR A 70 3.68 8.37 -2.92
C THR A 70 3.77 9.53 -3.91
N GLN A 71 3.03 10.62 -3.66
CA GLN A 71 3.09 11.84 -4.46
C GLN A 71 4.49 12.47 -4.43
N ALA A 72 5.12 12.57 -3.25
CA ALA A 72 6.45 13.14 -3.12
C ALA A 72 7.53 12.32 -3.86
N LEU A 73 7.32 11.01 -4.02
CA LEU A 73 8.25 10.12 -4.73
C LEU A 73 8.25 10.35 -6.25
N ALA A 74 7.22 11.02 -6.81
CA ALA A 74 7.09 11.33 -8.23
C ALA A 74 7.36 10.11 -9.15
N VAL A 75 6.69 9.00 -8.87
CA VAL A 75 6.93 7.71 -9.54
C VAL A 75 6.56 7.77 -11.02
N ASP A 76 7.53 7.43 -11.87
CA ASP A 76 7.33 7.23 -13.32
C ASP A 76 7.04 5.75 -13.62
N PRO A 77 6.20 5.44 -14.63
CA PRO A 77 5.90 4.07 -15.05
C PRO A 77 7.12 3.23 -15.46
N ARG A 78 8.29 3.84 -15.68
CA ARG A 78 9.56 3.15 -16.00
C ARG A 78 10.39 2.85 -14.76
N HIS A 79 10.10 3.46 -13.62
CA HIS A 79 10.90 3.30 -12.40
C HIS A 79 10.78 1.88 -11.82
N LYS A 80 11.89 1.41 -11.27
CA LYS A 80 11.91 0.34 -10.26
C LYS A 80 11.90 1.02 -8.89
N VAL A 81 11.03 0.58 -8.00
CA VAL A 81 10.92 1.13 -6.63
C VAL A 81 11.35 0.05 -5.63
N LEU A 82 12.13 0.44 -4.63
CA LEU A 82 12.41 -0.36 -3.45
C LEU A 82 11.68 0.25 -2.25
N GLU A 83 10.78 -0.51 -1.65
CA GLU A 83 10.12 -0.20 -0.39
C GLU A 83 10.81 -0.96 0.75
N ILE A 84 11.11 -0.26 1.84
CA ILE A 84 11.61 -0.84 3.08
C ILE A 84 10.48 -0.87 4.10
N GLY A 85 10.07 -2.06 4.51
CA GLY A 85 8.94 -2.32 5.40
C GLY A 85 7.68 -2.70 4.63
N THR A 86 7.60 -3.96 4.17
CA THR A 86 6.40 -4.48 3.49
C THR A 86 5.13 -4.31 4.31
N GLY A 87 5.18 -4.55 5.62
CA GLY A 87 4.02 -4.39 6.49
C GLY A 87 2.83 -5.24 6.01
N SER A 88 1.67 -4.60 5.84
CA SER A 88 0.50 -5.27 5.26
C SER A 88 0.60 -5.49 3.74
N GLY A 89 1.47 -4.76 3.05
CA GLY A 89 1.59 -4.73 1.59
C GLY A 89 0.83 -3.59 0.90
N TYR A 90 0.06 -2.78 1.62
CA TYR A 90 -0.79 -1.76 1.01
C TYR A 90 -0.01 -0.70 0.22
N GLN A 91 1.08 -0.15 0.79
CA GLN A 91 1.91 0.85 0.11
C GLN A 91 2.59 0.28 -1.14
N ALA A 92 3.14 -0.95 -1.07
CA ALA A 92 3.64 -1.66 -2.24
C ALA A 92 2.58 -1.85 -3.33
N ALA A 93 1.35 -2.18 -2.96
CA ALA A 93 0.23 -2.32 -3.90
C ALA A 93 -0.14 -1.00 -4.57
N VAL A 94 -0.15 0.11 -3.83
CA VAL A 94 -0.35 1.46 -4.40
C VAL A 94 0.79 1.82 -5.36
N LEU A 95 2.05 1.60 -4.97
CA LEU A 95 3.21 1.85 -5.82
C LEU A 95 3.20 1.00 -7.10
N SER A 96 2.64 -0.21 -7.05
CA SER A 96 2.59 -1.12 -8.19
C SER A 96 1.70 -0.62 -9.32
N GLN A 97 0.72 0.24 -9.02
CA GLN A 97 -0.10 0.91 -10.03
C GLN A 97 0.67 2.02 -10.76
N LEU A 98 1.79 2.49 -10.19
CA LEU A 98 2.51 3.66 -10.67
C LEU A 98 3.89 3.32 -11.27
N ALA A 99 4.51 2.23 -10.84
CA ALA A 99 5.87 1.83 -11.18
C ALA A 99 5.93 0.62 -12.12
N ARG A 100 7.06 0.47 -12.84
CA ARG A 100 7.35 -0.74 -13.63
C ARG A 100 7.44 -1.98 -12.76
N ARG A 101 8.14 -1.86 -11.62
CA ARG A 101 8.41 -2.96 -10.69
C ARG A 101 8.55 -2.40 -9.27
N VAL A 102 7.98 -3.12 -8.31
CA VAL A 102 8.12 -2.83 -6.89
C VAL A 102 8.82 -4.00 -6.22
N TYR A 103 9.93 -3.72 -5.56
CA TYR A 103 10.56 -4.63 -4.62
C TYR A 103 10.22 -4.13 -3.22
N THR A 104 9.79 -5.03 -2.35
CA THR A 104 9.48 -4.68 -0.96
C THR A 104 10.13 -5.69 -0.02
N VAL A 105 10.70 -5.19 1.07
CA VAL A 105 11.40 -6.03 2.04
C VAL A 105 10.86 -5.82 3.45
N ASP A 106 10.77 -6.88 4.23
CA ASP A 106 10.44 -6.81 5.65
C ASP A 106 11.27 -7.82 6.43
N ARG A 107 11.62 -7.47 7.67
CA ARG A 107 12.32 -8.39 8.58
C ARG A 107 11.41 -9.51 9.10
N HIS A 108 10.09 -9.30 9.09
CA HIS A 108 9.11 -10.24 9.60
C HIS A 108 8.60 -11.14 8.46
N GLY A 109 9.11 -12.38 8.40
CA GLY A 109 8.70 -13.32 7.35
C GLY A 109 7.20 -13.66 7.33
N ARG A 110 6.49 -13.49 8.46
CA ARG A 110 5.02 -13.60 8.49
C ARG A 110 4.35 -12.51 7.65
N LEU A 111 4.76 -11.26 7.80
CA LEU A 111 4.20 -10.12 7.05
C LEU A 111 4.43 -10.29 5.54
N VAL A 112 5.63 -10.70 5.15
CA VAL A 112 5.96 -10.98 3.74
C VAL A 112 5.06 -12.05 3.14
N ARG A 113 4.82 -13.16 3.86
CA ARG A 113 3.92 -14.22 3.38
C ARG A 113 2.49 -13.73 3.23
N GLU A 114 1.96 -13.06 4.25
CA GLU A 114 0.58 -12.55 4.23
C GLU A 114 0.38 -11.49 3.14
N ALA A 115 1.37 -10.63 2.89
CA ALA A 115 1.31 -9.64 1.81
C ALA A 115 1.34 -10.32 0.43
N ARG A 116 2.18 -11.35 0.24
CA ARG A 116 2.21 -12.13 -1.02
C ARG A 116 0.85 -12.77 -1.34
N GLU A 117 0.18 -13.35 -0.34
CA GLU A 117 -1.17 -13.91 -0.51
C GLU A 117 -2.17 -12.86 -1.01
N VAL A 118 -2.09 -11.62 -0.50
CA VAL A 118 -2.93 -10.52 -0.99
C VAL A 118 -2.54 -10.11 -2.41
N PHE A 119 -1.24 -9.98 -2.71
CA PHE A 119 -0.78 -9.63 -4.05
C PHE A 119 -1.20 -10.67 -5.10
N GLU A 120 -1.11 -11.96 -4.78
CA GLU A 120 -1.56 -13.05 -5.64
C GLU A 120 -3.07 -13.00 -5.87
N ARG A 121 -3.85 -12.82 -4.79
CA ARG A 121 -5.32 -12.68 -4.87
C ARG A 121 -5.75 -11.50 -5.74
N LEU A 122 -5.01 -10.39 -5.68
CA LEU A 122 -5.27 -9.17 -6.46
C LEU A 122 -4.61 -9.17 -7.84
N GLY A 123 -3.84 -10.19 -8.21
CA GLY A 123 -3.16 -10.29 -9.50
C GLY A 123 -2.02 -9.27 -9.71
N LEU A 124 -1.39 -8.79 -8.64
CA LEU A 124 -0.35 -7.76 -8.68
C LEU A 124 1.03 -8.35 -9.04
N ALA A 125 1.21 -8.69 -10.32
CA ALA A 125 2.38 -9.44 -10.82
C ALA A 125 3.71 -8.67 -10.85
N ASN A 126 3.68 -7.34 -10.71
CA ASN A 126 4.87 -6.47 -10.72
C ASN A 126 5.46 -6.19 -9.32
N ILE A 127 5.01 -6.91 -8.29
CA ILE A 127 5.53 -6.80 -6.92
C ILE A 127 6.41 -8.00 -6.60
N THR A 128 7.52 -7.79 -5.91
CA THR A 128 8.37 -8.84 -5.34
C THR A 128 8.63 -8.52 -3.87
N ALA A 129 7.96 -9.25 -2.98
CA ALA A 129 8.14 -9.12 -1.54
C ALA A 129 9.15 -10.13 -1.03
N MET A 130 10.05 -9.75 -0.12
CA MET A 130 11.11 -10.63 0.38
C MET A 130 11.36 -10.42 1.88
N THR A 131 11.69 -11.50 2.57
CA THR A 131 12.13 -11.41 3.96
C THR A 131 13.61 -11.05 4.00
N SER A 132 13.96 -9.85 4.44
CA SER A 132 15.35 -9.38 4.49
C SER A 132 15.52 -8.24 5.50
N ASP A 133 16.77 -7.96 5.86
CA ASP A 133 17.13 -6.73 6.55
C ASP A 133 17.16 -5.57 5.55
N GLY A 134 16.12 -4.74 5.56
CA GLY A 134 15.97 -3.63 4.64
C GLY A 134 17.01 -2.52 4.80
N THR A 135 17.77 -2.47 5.91
CA THR A 135 18.86 -1.49 6.07
C THR A 135 19.99 -1.71 5.06
N ARG A 136 20.05 -2.89 4.44
CA ARG A 136 21.04 -3.27 3.42
C ARG A 136 20.57 -3.00 2.00
N GLY A 137 19.36 -2.44 1.83
CA GLY A 137 18.74 -2.24 0.52
C GLY A 137 18.48 -3.56 -0.22
N TYR A 138 18.53 -3.51 -1.56
CA TYR A 138 18.41 -4.69 -2.41
C TYR A 138 19.36 -4.61 -3.62
N PRO A 139 20.63 -5.08 -3.48
CA PRO A 139 21.68 -4.83 -4.47
C PRO A 139 21.63 -5.71 -5.73
N GLU A 140 20.76 -6.71 -5.79
CA GLU A 140 20.71 -7.69 -6.88
C GLU A 140 19.91 -7.23 -8.12
N GLN A 141 19.64 -5.92 -8.30
CA GLN A 141 18.69 -5.38 -9.30
C GLN A 141 19.12 -4.12 -10.05
#